data_AF-A0A167LCE9-F1
#
_entry.id   AF-A0A167LCE9-F1
#
_cell.length_a   1.000
_cell.length_b   1.000
_cell.length_c   1.000
_cell.angle_alpha   90.00
_cell.angle_beta   90.00
_cell.angle_gamma   90.00
#
_symmetry.space_group_name_H-M   'P 1'
#
loop_
_entity.id
_entity.type
_entity.pdbx_description
1 polymer ?
#
loop_
_entity_poly.entity_id
_entity_poly.type
_entity_poly.pdbx_seq_one_letter_code
_entity_poly.pdbx_strand_id
1 'polypeptide(L)' 'MENNARPYQCHDCHRAFARKHDLQRHSRVHTGLKPYSCAGCKKAFARTDALKRHLR' A
#
# COMPACT_ATOMS: atom_id res chain seq x y z
N MET A 1 20.64 12.12 -17.94
CA MET A 1 19.53 12.70 -17.17
C MET A 1 18.63 11.55 -16.75
N GLU A 2 18.82 11.03 -15.53
CA GLU A 2 17.95 9.96 -15.02
C GLU A 2 16.59 10.56 -14.70
N ASN A 3 15.65 10.36 -15.60
CA ASN A 3 14.26 10.66 -15.34
C ASN A 3 13.73 9.62 -14.34
N ASN A 4 14.05 9.80 -13.05
CA ASN A 4 13.31 9.18 -11.95
C ASN A 4 11.92 9.85 -11.86
N ALA A 5 11.20 9.87 -12.99
CA ALA A 5 9.83 10.30 -13.07
C ALA A 5 9.05 9.37 -12.16
N ARG A 6 8.60 9.94 -11.06
CA ARG A 6 7.56 9.37 -10.24
C ARG A 6 6.28 10.15 -10.56
N PRO A 7 5.65 9.90 -11.74
CA PRO A 7 4.55 10.72 -12.21
C PRO A 7 3.29 10.54 -11.36
N TYR A 8 3.26 9.50 -10.51
CA TYR A 8 2.11 9.20 -9.67
C TYR A 8 2.33 9.78 -8.27
N GLN A 9 1.76 10.94 -7.99
CA GLN A 9 1.84 11.60 -6.70
C GLN A 9 0.57 11.37 -5.86
N CYS A 10 0.74 11.11 -4.57
CA CYS A 10 -0.36 11.09 -3.61
C CYS A 10 -0.81 12.51 -3.29
N HIS A 11 -2.11 12.77 -3.35
CA HIS A 11 -2.65 14.10 -3.04
C HIS A 11 -2.61 14.41 -1.53
N ASP A 12 -2.81 13.41 -0.67
CA ASP A 12 -2.92 13.61 0.78
C ASP A 12 -1.57 13.90 1.45
N CYS A 13 -0.46 13.36 0.93
CA CYS A 13 0.87 13.48 1.55
C CYS A 13 2.00 13.81 0.56
N HIS A 14 1.65 14.14 -0.68
CA HIS A 14 2.56 14.55 -1.76
C HIS A 14 3.68 13.54 -2.10
N ARG A 15 3.57 12.30 -1.63
CA ARG A 15 4.55 11.26 -1.91
C ARG A 15 4.45 10.78 -3.35
N ALA A 16 5.57 10.78 -4.05
CA ALA A 16 5.64 10.37 -5.46
C ALA A 16 6.02 8.88 -5.59
N PHE A 17 5.40 8.20 -6.57
CA PHE A 17 5.59 6.79 -6.90
C PHE A 17 5.88 6.62 -8.40
N ALA A 18 6.72 5.63 -8.72
CA ALA A 18 7.08 5.31 -10.10
C ALA A 18 5.95 4.62 -10.86
N ARG A 19 5.04 3.93 -10.15
CA ARG A 19 3.95 3.15 -10.75
C ARG A 19 2.60 3.50 -10.12
N LYS A 20 1.54 3.47 -10.94
CA LYS A 20 0.16 3.73 -10.49
C LYS A 20 -0.30 2.78 -9.39
N HIS A 21 0.05 1.49 -9.50
CA HIS A 21 -0.33 0.50 -8.48
C HIS A 21 0.35 0.74 -7.13
N ASP A 22 1.54 1.35 -7.12
CA ASP A 22 2.22 1.72 -5.87
C ASP A 22 1.49 2.87 -5.18
N LEU A 23 1.05 3.87 -5.94
CA LEU A 23 0.20 4.96 -5.45
C LEU A 23 -1.15 4.43 -4.93
N GLN A 24 -1.83 3.57 -5.68
CA GLN A 24 -3.12 2.98 -5.27
C GLN A 24 -2.99 2.11 -4.02
N ARG A 25 -1.86 1.40 -3.89
CA ARG A 25 -1.56 0.64 -2.67
C ARG A 25 -1.28 1.56 -1.49
N HIS A 26 -0.58 2.66 -1.74
CA HIS A 26 -0.29 3.67 -0.74
C HIS A 26 -1.54 4.38 -0.24
N SER A 27 -2.53 4.68 -1.10
CA SER A 27 -3.77 5.35 -0.66
C SER A 27 -4.55 4.58 0.40
N ARG A 28 -4.37 3.25 0.48
CA ARG A 28 -4.93 2.40 1.55
C ARG A 28 -4.42 2.76 2.94
N VAL A 29 -3.27 3.43 3.04
CA VAL A 29 -2.72 3.93 4.31
C VAL A 29 -3.56 5.08 4.84
N HIS A 30 -4.05 5.96 3.97
CA HIS A 30 -4.87 7.12 4.36
C HIS A 30 -6.30 6.70 4.67
N THR A 31 -6.87 5.78 3.90
CA THR A 31 -8.24 5.29 4.15
C THR A 31 -8.32 4.29 5.29
N GLY A 32 -7.19 3.80 5.81
CA GLY A 32 -7.15 2.74 6.82
C GLY A 32 -7.74 1.40 6.35
N LEU A 33 -8.03 1.24 5.05
CA LEU A 33 -8.64 0.03 4.50
C LEU A 33 -7.68 -1.15 4.63
N LYS A 34 -8.09 -2.12 5.44
CA LYS A 34 -7.36 -3.37 5.69
C LYS A 34 -8.23 -4.56 5.30
N PRO A 35 -8.39 -4.83 4.00
CA PRO A 35 -9.29 -5.87 3.52
C PRO A 35 -8.82 -7.29 3.84
N TYR A 36 -7.57 -7.47 4.28
CA TYR A 36 -6.99 -8.78 4.53
C TYR A 36 -6.86 -9.02 6.04
N SER A 37 -7.75 -9.80 6.62
CA SER A 37 -7.71 -10.15 8.04
C SER A 37 -7.18 -11.58 8.26
N CYS A 38 -6.34 -11.75 9.27
CA CYS A 38 -5.95 -13.07 9.77
C CYS A 38 -7.11 -13.66 10.59
N ALA A 39 -7.57 -14.86 10.24
CA ALA A 39 -8.66 -15.53 10.94
C ALA A 39 -8.30 -15.92 12.39
N GLY A 40 -7.03 -16.28 12.65
CA GLY A 40 -6.59 -16.74 13.97
C GLY A 40 -6.43 -15.62 15.00
N CYS A 41 -5.82 -14.50 14.63
CA CYS A 41 -5.53 -13.40 15.56
C CYS A 41 -6.34 -12.12 15.30
N LYS A 42 -7.25 -12.13 14.31
CA LYS A 42 -8.08 -11.00 13.87
C LYS A 42 -7.30 -9.74 13.45
N LYS A 43 -5.97 -9.82 13.29
CA LYS A 43 -5.17 -8.70 12.77
C LYS A 43 -5.50 -8.44 11.31
N ALA A 44 -5.77 -7.18 10.99
CA ALA A 44 -6.06 -6.72 9.63
C ALA A 44 -4.83 -6.08 8.97
N PHE A 45 -4.65 -6.34 7.69
CA PHE A 45 -3.54 -5.92 6.86
C PHE A 45 -4.05 -5.22 5.59
N ALA A 46 -3.34 -4.17 5.17
CA ALA A 46 -3.65 -3.42 3.94
C ALA A 46 -3.25 -4.16 2.65
N ARG A 47 -2.44 -5.22 2.78
CA ARG A 47 -1.84 -5.94 1.63
C ARG A 47 -1.78 -7.45 1.86
N THR A 48 -1.90 -8.21 0.78
CA THR A 48 -1.84 -9.67 0.77
C THR A 48 -0.45 -10.20 1.13
N ASP A 49 0.62 -9.57 0.65
CA ASP A 49 2.00 -9.94 0.98
C ASP A 49 2.29 -9.79 2.48
N ALA A 50 1.74 -8.76 3.11
CA ALA A 50 1.85 -8.56 4.54
C ALA A 50 1.11 -9.65 5.33
N LEU A 51 -0.10 -10.04 4.91
CA LEU A 51 -0.83 -11.17 5.51
C LEU A 51 -0.07 -12.49 5.28
N LYS A 52 0.38 -12.77 4.05
CA LYS A 52 1.13 -13.99 3.74
C LYS A 52 2.41 -14.11 4.57
N ARG A 53 3.14 -13.01 4.78
CA ARG A 53 4.32 -13.00 5.66
C ARG A 53 3.95 -13.22 7.11
N HIS A 54 2.79 -12.74 7.55
CA HIS A 54 2.30 -12.97 8.90
C HIS A 54 1.86 -14.43 9.14
N LEU A 55 1.37 -15.12 8.09
CA LEU A 55 0.89 -16.50 8.16
C LEU A 55 1.99 -17.56 7.94
N ARG A 56 3.21 -17.16 7.55
CA ARG A 56 4.37 -18.05 7.53
C ARG A 56 4.94 -18.15 8.93
#